data_AF-A0A2D9JQE6-F1
#
_entry.id   AF-A0A2D9JQE6-F1
#
_cell.length_a   1.000
_cell.length_b   1.000
_cell.length_c   1.000
_cell.angle_alpha   90.00
_cell.angle_beta   90.00
_cell.angle_gamma   90.00
#
_symmetry.space_group_name_H-M   'P 1'
#
loop_
_entity.id
_entity.type
_entity.pdbx_description
1 polymer ?
#
loop_
_entity_poly.entity_id
_entity_poly.type
_entity_poly.pdbx_seq_one_letter_code
_entity_poly.pdbx_strand_id
1 'polypeptide(L)' 'MTVWQGIGALVGGYTLSCGLHGEVQAKSGTSWATVCRAHAPGQHWMIIGIYTLLTLALFFMF' A
#
# COMPACT_ATOMS: atom_id res chain seq x y z
N MET A 1 -19.54 6.37 8.87
CA MET A 1 -18.15 6.15 8.45
C MET A 1 -17.36 7.39 8.83
N THR A 2 -16.40 7.27 9.73
CA THR A 2 -15.50 8.39 10.06
C THR A 2 -14.57 8.66 8.87
N VAL A 3 -14.03 9.87 8.76
CA VAL A 3 -13.06 10.23 7.72
C VAL A 3 -11.88 9.25 7.67
N TRP A 4 -11.46 8.75 8.85
CA TRP A 4 -10.38 7.77 9.01
C TRP A 4 -10.71 6.41 8.39
N GLN A 5 -11.92 5.90 8.62
CA GLN A 5 -12.38 4.67 7.97
C GLN A 5 -12.46 4.80 6.44
N GLY A 6 -12.82 5.98 5.93
CA GLY A 6 -12.80 6.27 4.50
C GLY A 6 -11.38 6.26 3.91
N ILE A 7 -10.42 6.88 4.61
CA ILE A 7 -9.00 6.86 4.22
C ILE A 7 -8.44 5.43 4.31
N GLY A 8 -8.76 4.69 5.36
CA GLY A 8 -8.39 3.28 5.53
C GLY A 8 -8.92 2.44 4.37
N ALA A 9 -10.18 2.57 3.99
CA ALA A 9 -10.76 1.85 2.86
C ALA A 9 -10.07 2.20 1.52
N LEU A 10 -9.73 3.47 1.29
CA LEU A 10 -8.99 3.93 0.12
C LEU A 10 -7.58 3.32 0.06
N VAL A 11 -6.83 3.37 1.17
CA VAL A 11 -5.49 2.78 1.27
C VAL A 11 -5.55 1.26 1.10
N GLY A 12 -6.53 0.60 1.70
CA GLY A 12 -6.76 -0.84 1.54
C GLY A 12 -7.05 -1.23 0.09
N GLY A 13 -7.91 -0.48 -0.58
CA GLY A 13 -8.23 -0.67 -2.00
C GLY A 13 -7.01 -0.47 -2.91
N TYR A 14 -6.22 0.57 -2.65
CA TYR A 14 -4.96 0.80 -3.36
C TYR A 14 -3.97 -0.35 -3.14
N THR A 15 -3.83 -0.80 -1.90
CA THR A 15 -2.94 -1.91 -1.51
C THR A 15 -3.31 -3.22 -2.23
N LEU A 16 -4.60 -3.53 -2.30
CA LEU A 16 -5.14 -4.67 -3.04
C LEU A 16 -4.85 -4.55 -4.54
N SER A 17 -5.11 -3.39 -5.13
CA SER A 17 -4.83 -3.13 -6.55
C SER A 17 -3.35 -3.31 -6.88
N CYS A 18 -2.47 -2.79 -6.03
CA CYS A 18 -1.01 -2.96 -6.15
C CYS A 18 -0.58 -4.43 -6.02
N GLY A 19 -1.18 -5.19 -5.10
CA GLY A 19 -0.90 -6.62 -4.97
C GLY A 19 -1.37 -7.46 -6.15
N LEU A 20 -2.46 -7.07 -6.80
CA LEU A 20 -3.00 -7.73 -8.00
C LEU A 20 -2.23 -7.36 -9.27
N HIS A 21 -1.91 -6.08 -9.47
CA HIS A 21 -1.08 -5.64 -10.61
C HIS A 21 0.38 -6.06 -10.47
N GLY A 22 0.84 -6.33 -9.24
CA GLY A 22 2.24 -6.62 -8.98
C GLY A 22 3.13 -5.39 -9.17
N GLU A 23 2.58 -4.18 -9.10
CA GLU A 23 3.31 -2.93 -9.25
C GLU A 23 2.92 -1.98 -8.13
N VAL A 24 3.93 -1.42 -7.46
CA VAL A 24 3.74 -0.43 -6.39
C VAL A 24 4.55 0.80 -6.74
N GLN A 25 3.91 1.97 -6.76
CA GLN A 25 4.65 3.23 -6.89
C GLN A 25 5.20 3.60 -5.52
N ALA A 26 6.50 3.41 -5.33
CA ALA A 26 7.19 3.80 -4.12
C ALA A 26 8.11 4.99 -4.42
N LYS A 27 8.14 5.96 -3.51
CA LYS A 27 9.10 7.04 -3.59
C LYS A 27 10.49 6.48 -3.29
N SER A 28 11.37 6.46 -4.29
CA SER A 28 12.77 6.07 -4.13
C SER A 28 13.65 7.32 -4.19
N GLY A 29 13.98 7.86 -3.02
CA GLY A 29 14.76 9.11 -2.91
C GLY A 29 13.97 10.33 -3.40
N THR A 30 14.52 11.04 -4.40
CA THR A 30 13.92 12.23 -5.04
C THR A 30 12.98 11.90 -6.20
N SER A 31 12.88 10.64 -6.62
CA SER A 31 12.03 10.23 -7.75
C SER A 31 10.97 9.19 -7.37
N TRP A 32 9.88 9.17 -8.13
CA TRP A 32 8.87 8.13 -8.05
C TRP A 32 9.37 6.91 -8.83
N ALA A 33 9.57 5.79 -8.15
CA ALA A 33 10.00 4.55 -8.77
C ALA A 33 8.86 3.52 -8.70
N THR A 34 8.53 2.92 -9.84
CA THR A 34 7.60 1.78 -9.87
C THR A 34 8.36 0.54 -9.45
N VAL A 35 8.05 0.03 -8.26
CA VAL A 35 8.55 -1.24 -7.74
C VAL A 35 7.66 -2.35 -8.26
N CYS A 36 8.10 -2.97 -9.36
CA CYS A 36 7.47 -4.16 -9.91
C CYS A 36 7.88 -5.40 -9.08
N ARG A 37 6.91 -6.24 -8.76
CA ARG A 37 7.06 -7.54 -8.09
C ARG A 37 8.06 -8.44 -8.81
N ALA A 38 8.13 -8.35 -10.13
CA ALA A 38 9.06 -9.12 -10.96
C ALA A 38 10.54 -8.72 -10.74
N HIS A 39 10.81 -7.46 -10.38
CA HIS A 39 12.17 -6.95 -10.23
C HIS A 39 12.64 -6.98 -8.77
N ALA A 40 11.73 -6.72 -7.82
CA ALA A 40 12.04 -6.67 -6.39
C ALA A 40 10.87 -7.25 -5.56
N PRO A 41 10.67 -8.59 -5.56
CA PRO A 41 9.52 -9.22 -4.91
C PRO A 41 9.49 -8.96 -3.40
N GLY A 42 10.64 -8.96 -2.73
CA GLY A 42 10.73 -8.70 -1.29
C GLY A 42 10.27 -7.30 -0.90
N GLN A 43 10.77 -6.26 -1.60
CA GLN A 43 10.36 -4.87 -1.37
C GLN A 43 8.87 -4.66 -1.65
N HIS A 44 8.35 -5.26 -2.73
CA HIS A 44 6.95 -5.19 -3.08
C HIS A 44 6.04 -5.74 -1.96
N TRP A 45 6.33 -6.94 -1.45
CA TRP A 45 5.57 -7.53 -0.35
C TRP A 45 5.75 -6.78 0.98
N MET A 46 6.93 -6.23 1.24
CA MET A 46 7.17 -5.40 2.43
C MET A 46 6.30 -4.15 2.42
N ILE A 47 6.21 -3.45 1.28
CA ILE A 47 5.39 -2.25 1.14
C ILE A 47 3.90 -2.60 1.29
N ILE A 48 3.45 -3.69 0.66
CA ILE A 48 2.08 -4.19 0.82
C ILE A 48 1.78 -4.48 2.29
N GLY A 49 2.70 -5.15 2.99
CA GLY A 49 2.55 -5.46 4.42
C GLY A 49 2.41 -4.23 5.31
N ILE A 50 3.18 -3.16 5.02
CA ILE A 50 3.08 -1.89 5.74
C ILE A 50 1.73 -1.23 5.47
N TYR A 51 1.29 -1.19 4.21
CA TYR A 51 0.01 -0.56 3.87
C TYR A 51 -1.21 -1.33 4.39
N THR A 52 -1.16 -2.66 4.46
CA THR A 52 -2.24 -3.45 5.10
C THR A 52 -2.30 -3.20 6.60
N LEU A 53 -1.17 -3.15 7.30
CA LEU A 53 -1.12 -2.78 8.72
C LEU A 53 -1.67 -1.37 8.96
N LEU A 54 -1.27 -0.41 8.12
CA LEU A 54 -1.75 0.97 8.19
C LEU A 54 -3.26 1.06 7.94
N THR A 55 -3.77 0.30 6.97
CA THR A 55 -5.20 0.19 6.68
C THR A 55 -5.97 -0.33 7.88
N LEU A 56 -5.50 -1.42 8.49
CA LEU A 56 -6.13 -1.99 9.69
C LEU A 56 -6.13 -0.99 10.84
N ALA A 57 -5.02 -0.29 11.07
CA ALA A 57 -4.93 0.75 12.10
C ALA A 57 -5.93 1.89 11.84
N LEU A 58 -5.98 2.43 10.62
CA LEU A 58 -6.91 3.50 10.25
C LEU A 58 -8.38 3.08 10.31
N PHE A 59 -8.68 1.80 10.10
CA PHE A 59 -10.05 1.31 10.06
C PHE A 59 -10.59 0.86 11.43
N PHE A 60 -9.73 0.26 12.27
CA PHE A 60 -10.12 -0.32 13.57
C PHE A 60 -9.76 0.55 14.78
N MET A 61 -8.69 1.37 14.70
CA MET A 61 -8.23 2.18 15.83
C MET A 61 -8.73 3.64 15.80
N PHE A 62 -9.08 4.19 14.63
CA PHE A 62 -9.50 5.57 14.42
C PHE A 62 -10.90 5.66 13.79
#